data_AF-C1EDI3-F1
#
_entry.id   AF-C1EDI3-F1
#
_cell.length_a   1.000
_cell.length_b   1.000
_cell.length_c   1.000
_cell.angle_alpha   90.00
_cell.angle_beta   90.00
_cell.angle_gamma   90.00
#
_symmetry.space_group_name_H-M   'P 1'
#
loop_
_entity.id
_entity.type
_entity.pdbx_description
1 polymer ?
#
loop_
_entity_poly.entity_id
_entity_poly.type
_entity_poly.pdbx_seq_one_letter_code
_entity_poly.pdbx_strand_id
1 'polypeptide(L)'
;MASTRTEIEAYAFRQLVAHLQARTDSQNIDMMNLAGFCRNCLSKWYLKGARVQGDAHMTYDEALEIVYGEPYGDWKKKHQSKATDEQMAAFEGNKHLHAKHEKDLLDPPAPRPEGAAPPPKPSPTVLSDVCCTPADECAPPGAAASAAAPGSFQGGPVAIRLGILTVSDRASNGEYADESGPAVFEAVARMAAENPRGLKLDLAATSRRVVPDDKARIASAIAEMTATGCNLVLTTGGTGCAPRDVTPEATASVLHKLAPGIVHAMTSQALAHEPHAALSRGIAGIRDRCMVINLPGRPRAAADNASALAPVLVHALRQVSGD
;
A
#
# COMPACT_ATOMS: atom_id res chain seq x y z
N MET A 1 8.04 2.56 -10.03
CA MET A 1 7.63 1.75 -8.87
C MET A 1 6.62 2.56 -8.09
N ALA A 2 5.40 2.07 -7.90
CA ALA A 2 4.43 2.78 -7.06
C ALA A 2 4.90 2.63 -5.61
N SER A 3 5.52 3.68 -5.07
CA SER A 3 5.79 3.78 -3.64
C SER A 3 4.46 3.57 -2.91
N THR A 4 4.38 2.59 -2.02
CA THR A 4 3.15 2.37 -1.23
C THR A 4 2.89 3.60 -0.37
N ARG A 5 1.64 3.82 0.06
CA ARG A 5 1.32 4.92 0.99
C ARG A 5 2.25 4.89 2.21
N THR A 6 2.54 3.69 2.73
CA THR A 6 3.50 3.46 3.81
C THR A 6 4.90 3.95 3.46
N GLU A 7 5.41 3.68 2.25
CA GLU A 7 6.73 4.14 1.83
C GLU A 7 6.79 5.66 1.64
N ILE A 8 5.69 6.28 1.18
CA ILE A 8 5.57 7.74 1.07
C ILE A 8 5.56 8.38 2.46
N GLU A 9 4.77 7.86 3.39
CA GLU A 9 4.69 8.33 4.77
C GLU A 9 6.03 8.11 5.50
N ALA A 10 6.67 6.95 5.31
CA ALA A 10 7.98 6.66 5.86
C ALA A 10 9.07 7.59 5.27
N TYR A 11 8.98 7.90 3.97
CA TYR A 11 9.87 8.88 3.34
C TYR A 11 9.69 10.28 3.96
N ALA A 12 8.45 10.75 4.09
CA ALA A 12 8.16 12.04 4.73
C ALA A 12 8.68 12.10 6.18
N PHE A 13 8.51 11.02 6.95
CA PHE A 13 9.07 10.92 8.31
C PHE A 13 10.59 11.01 8.31
N ARG A 14 11.28 10.27 7.42
CA ARG A 14 12.74 10.34 7.27
C ARG A 14 13.22 11.75 6.91
N GLN A 15 12.48 12.46 6.06
CA GLN A 15 12.77 13.86 5.71
C GLN A 15 12.61 14.81 6.91
N LEU A 16 11.55 14.65 7.71
CA LEU A 16 11.38 15.42 8.94
C LEU A 16 12.53 15.18 9.92
N VAL A 17 12.92 13.92 10.13
CA VAL A 17 14.04 13.57 11.01
C VAL A 17 15.35 14.20 10.48
N ALA A 18 15.66 14.03 9.20
CA ALA A 18 16.86 14.62 8.59
C ALA A 18 16.88 16.15 8.72
N HIS A 19 15.74 16.82 8.51
CA HIS A 19 15.62 18.26 8.71
C HIS A 19 15.91 18.66 10.16
N LEU A 20 15.35 17.94 11.14
CA LEU A 20 15.59 18.21 12.55
C LEU A 20 17.02 17.90 13.00
N GLN A 21 17.69 16.96 12.36
CA GLN A 21 19.13 16.69 12.57
C GLN A 21 19.99 17.85 12.06
N ALA A 22 19.66 18.42 10.90
CA ALA A 22 20.35 19.59 10.36
C ALA A 22 20.10 20.87 11.19
N ARG A 23 18.91 21.00 11.78
CA ARG A 23 18.50 22.17 12.58
C ARG A 23 18.94 22.09 14.05
N THR A 24 20.24 22.00 14.30
CA THR A 24 20.79 21.97 15.66
C THR A 24 20.51 23.27 16.44
N ASP A 25 20.21 24.36 15.74
CA ASP A 25 19.75 25.64 16.30
C ASP A 25 18.37 25.52 16.97
N SER A 26 17.49 24.66 16.46
CA SER A 26 16.15 24.48 17.00
C SER A 26 16.21 23.61 18.26
N GLN A 27 16.12 24.21 19.44
CA GLN A 27 16.17 23.48 20.70
C GLN A 27 14.85 22.80 21.01
N ASN A 28 14.90 21.71 21.78
CA ASN A 28 13.70 20.96 22.16
C ASN A 28 12.69 21.85 22.90
N ILE A 29 13.14 22.78 23.74
CA ILE A 29 12.24 23.65 24.49
C ILE A 29 11.44 24.59 23.57
N ASP A 30 12.07 25.09 22.51
CA ASP A 30 11.40 25.94 21.52
C ASP A 30 10.33 25.15 20.77
N MET A 31 10.65 23.91 20.37
CA MET A 31 9.69 23.02 19.71
C MET A 31 8.53 22.65 20.64
N MET A 32 8.80 22.39 21.92
CA MET A 32 7.75 22.11 22.90
C MET A 32 6.81 23.30 23.08
N ASN A 33 7.36 24.50 23.22
CA ASN A 33 6.58 25.72 23.43
C ASN A 33 5.74 26.10 22.19
N LEU A 34 6.27 25.86 20.98
CA LEU A 34 5.62 26.22 19.72
C LEU A 34 4.63 25.14 19.23
N ALA A 35 5.07 23.88 19.20
CA ALA A 35 4.37 22.79 18.52
C ALA A 35 3.85 21.70 19.48
N GLY A 36 4.17 21.78 20.77
CA GLY A 36 3.76 20.78 21.76
C GLY A 36 4.52 19.44 21.68
N PHE A 37 5.54 19.31 20.82
CA PHE A 37 6.38 18.12 20.76
C PHE A 37 7.82 18.47 20.37
N CYS A 38 8.77 17.59 20.70
CA CYS A 38 10.19 17.75 20.34
C CYS A 38 10.81 16.45 19.81
N ARG A 39 12.13 16.45 19.57
CA ARG A 39 12.88 15.25 19.14
C ARG A 39 12.74 14.07 20.10
N ASN A 40 12.65 14.33 21.41
CA ASN A 40 12.41 13.27 22.39
C ASN A 40 11.01 12.66 22.22
N CYS A 41 10.00 13.45 21.87
CA CYS A 41 8.66 12.97 21.58
C CYS A 41 8.65 12.09 20.32
N LEU A 42 9.35 12.53 19.25
CA LEU A 42 9.55 11.72 18.04
C LEU A 42 10.24 10.38 18.36
N SER A 43 11.25 10.39 19.22
CA SER A 43 11.96 9.17 19.65
C SER A 43 11.03 8.22 20.40
N LYS A 44 10.16 8.75 21.26
CA LYS A 44 9.12 7.95 21.95
C LYS A 44 8.09 7.38 20.97
N TRP A 45 7.64 8.15 19.99
CA TRP A 45 6.72 7.62 18.97
C TRP A 45 7.38 6.55 18.10
N TYR A 46 8.66 6.71 17.77
CA TYR A 46 9.44 5.69 17.08
C TYR A 46 9.53 4.40 17.90
N LEU A 47 9.90 4.50 19.19
CA LEU A 47 9.94 3.36 20.11
C LEU A 47 8.58 2.69 20.24
N LYS A 48 7.50 3.46 20.38
CA LYS A 48 6.13 2.93 20.42
C LYS A 48 5.78 2.20 19.13
N GLY A 49 6.14 2.78 17.98
CA GLY A 49 5.99 2.15 16.68
C GLY A 49 6.69 0.79 16.61
N ALA A 50 7.94 0.71 17.08
CA ALA A 50 8.69 -0.54 17.15
C ALA A 50 7.99 -1.59 18.03
N ARG A 51 7.48 -1.21 19.21
CA ARG A 51 6.69 -2.11 20.08
C ARG A 51 5.44 -2.64 19.40
N VAL A 52 4.68 -1.76 18.73
CA VAL A 52 3.46 -2.16 18.01
C VAL A 52 3.76 -3.13 16.87
N GLN A 53 4.93 -3.00 16.24
CA GLN A 53 5.40 -3.90 15.19
C GLN A 53 6.07 -5.20 15.71
N GLY A 54 6.06 -5.42 17.04
CA GLY A 54 6.56 -6.65 17.66
C GLY A 54 8.04 -6.64 18.04
N ASP A 55 8.75 -5.51 17.89
CA ASP A 55 10.12 -5.40 18.40
C ASP A 55 10.10 -5.16 19.92
N ALA A 56 10.32 -6.22 20.69
CA ALA A 56 10.38 -6.19 22.15
C ALA A 56 11.76 -5.76 22.71
N HIS A 57 12.74 -5.48 21.84
CA HIS A 57 14.15 -5.32 22.23
C HIS A 57 14.73 -3.93 21.95
N MET A 58 14.08 -3.11 21.14
CA MET A 58 14.50 -1.72 20.92
C MET A 58 14.57 -0.96 22.26
N THR A 59 15.66 -0.23 22.47
CA THR A 59 15.84 0.63 23.65
C THR A 59 15.45 2.07 23.33
N TYR A 60 15.16 2.86 24.36
CA TYR A 60 14.90 4.28 24.18
C TYR A 60 16.14 5.04 23.68
N ASP A 61 17.34 4.64 24.10
CA ASP A 61 18.60 5.22 23.63
C ASP A 61 18.84 4.96 22.14
N GLU A 62 18.48 3.78 21.64
CA GLU A 62 18.53 3.47 20.21
C GLU A 62 17.54 4.35 19.42
N ALA A 63 16.31 4.52 19.92
CA ALA A 63 15.33 5.40 19.29
C ALA A 63 15.78 6.87 19.29
N LEU A 64 16.45 7.32 20.35
CA LEU A 64 17.08 8.63 20.41
C LEU A 64 18.20 8.76 19.38
N GLU A 65 19.13 7.80 19.28
CA GLU A 65 20.21 7.83 18.28
C GLU A 65 19.66 7.93 16.86
N ILE A 66 18.56 7.24 16.54
CA ILE A 66 17.92 7.32 15.22
C ILE A 66 17.40 8.73 14.93
N VAL A 67 16.75 9.38 15.90
CA VAL A 67 16.19 10.73 15.69
C VAL A 67 17.27 11.80 15.72
N TYR A 68 18.29 11.66 16.56
CA TYR A 68 19.37 12.62 16.72
C TYR A 68 20.51 12.46 15.70
N GLY A 69 20.65 11.28 15.09
CA GLY A 69 21.72 10.95 14.15
C GLY A 69 23.06 10.60 14.82
N GLU A 70 23.14 10.74 16.15
CA GLU A 70 24.26 10.36 17.00
C GLU A 70 23.75 10.07 18.43
N PRO A 71 24.55 9.44 19.30
CA PRO A 71 24.16 9.20 20.69
C PRO A 71 23.70 10.49 21.38
N TYR A 72 22.52 10.46 21.99
CA TYR A 72 21.90 11.67 22.58
C TYR A 72 22.79 12.39 23.59
N GLY A 73 23.56 11.63 24.38
CA GLY A 73 24.52 12.17 25.32
C GLY A 73 25.61 13.02 24.65
N ASP A 74 26.02 12.69 23.43
CA ASP A 74 27.03 13.42 22.68
C ASP A 74 26.43 14.62 21.95
N TRP A 75 25.24 14.46 21.37
CA TRP A 75 24.49 15.59 20.80
C TRP A 75 24.25 16.69 21.83
N LYS A 76 23.85 16.31 23.05
CA LYS A 76 23.62 17.24 24.17
C LYS A 76 24.86 18.06 24.52
N LYS A 77 26.04 17.43 24.52
CA LYS A 77 27.31 18.13 24.80
C LYS A 77 27.68 19.13 23.71
N LYS A 78 27.37 18.81 22.45
CA LYS A 78 27.74 19.64 21.28
C LYS A 78 26.77 20.78 21.01
N HIS A 79 25.47 20.54 21.21
CA HIS A 79 24.42 21.37 20.61
C HIS A 79 23.35 21.85 21.59
N GLN A 80 23.21 21.26 22.78
CA GLN A 80 22.14 21.66 23.70
C GLN A 80 22.53 22.91 24.49
N SER A 81 21.74 23.97 24.35
CA SER A 81 21.87 25.18 25.17
C SER A 81 21.02 25.10 26.44
N LYS A 82 21.36 25.93 27.43
CA LYS A 82 20.54 26.08 28.65
C LYS A 82 19.29 26.89 28.31
N ALA A 83 18.12 26.39 28.70
CA ALA A 83 16.86 27.11 28.58
C ALA A 83 16.86 28.39 29.43
N THR A 84 16.26 29.46 28.91
CA THR A 84 16.01 30.70 29.64
C THR A 84 14.81 30.54 30.59
N ASP A 85 14.74 31.40 31.61
CA ASP A 85 13.63 31.38 32.57
C ASP A 85 12.28 31.65 31.89
N GLU A 86 12.28 32.48 30.85
CA GLU A 86 11.10 32.76 30.02
C GLU A 86 10.63 31.52 29.25
N GLN A 87 11.55 30.80 28.61
CA GLN A 87 11.22 29.56 27.90
C GLN A 87 10.67 28.49 28.85
N MET A 88 11.21 28.42 30.08
CA MET A 88 10.74 27.49 31.11
C MET A 88 9.35 27.88 31.64
N ALA A 89 9.08 29.17 31.81
CA ALA A 89 7.76 29.66 32.20
C ALA A 89 6.71 29.35 31.13
N ALA A 90 7.04 29.57 29.85
CA ALA A 90 6.17 29.21 28.72
C ALA A 90 5.93 27.69 28.65
N PHE A 91 6.96 26.87 28.91
CA PHE A 91 6.86 25.42 28.93
C PHE A 91 5.88 24.92 29.99
N GLU A 92 5.96 25.45 31.21
CA GLU A 92 5.00 25.07 32.26
C GLU A 92 3.59 25.59 31.97
N GLY A 93 3.44 26.79 31.40
CA GLY A 93 2.15 27.34 31.00
C GLY A 93 1.44 26.52 29.91
N ASN A 94 2.21 26.00 28.95
CA ASN A 94 1.69 25.27 27.80
C ASN A 94 1.64 23.75 27.99
N LYS A 95 1.91 23.25 29.20
CA LYS A 95 1.98 21.82 29.52
C LYS A 95 0.78 20.99 29.08
N HIS A 96 -0.41 21.59 29.05
CA HIS A 96 -1.65 20.94 28.61
C HIS A 96 -1.68 20.65 27.10
N LEU A 97 -0.89 21.36 26.30
CA LEU A 97 -0.74 21.20 24.85
C LEU A 97 0.36 20.19 24.48
N HIS A 98 1.17 19.78 25.44
CA HIS A 98 2.31 18.89 25.18
C HIS A 98 1.84 17.47 24.82
N ALA A 99 2.58 16.84 23.91
CA ALA A 99 2.37 15.46 23.49
C ALA A 99 2.36 14.52 24.70
N LYS A 100 1.30 13.71 24.80
CA LYS A 100 1.15 12.72 25.85
C LYS A 100 1.80 11.41 25.43
N HIS A 101 2.43 10.75 26.39
CA HIS A 101 3.06 9.46 26.19
C HIS A 101 2.58 8.49 27.27
N GLU A 102 2.51 7.21 26.90
CA GLU A 102 2.22 6.11 27.80
C GLU A 102 3.33 6.01 28.86
N LYS A 103 2.94 5.67 30.10
CA LYS A 103 3.86 5.69 31.26
C LYS A 103 4.83 4.52 31.25
N ASP A 104 4.39 3.39 30.72
CA ASP A 104 5.07 2.10 30.58
C ASP A 104 5.95 2.00 29.31
N LEU A 105 5.89 3.00 28.42
CA LEU A 105 6.64 2.97 27.16
C LEU A 105 8.17 2.89 27.35
N LEU A 106 8.66 3.40 28.49
CA LEU A 106 10.08 3.43 28.84
C LEU A 106 10.50 2.26 29.75
N ASP A 107 9.61 1.31 29.97
CA ASP A 107 9.92 0.13 30.78
C ASP A 107 11.06 -0.67 30.15
N PRO A 108 11.86 -1.39 30.97
CA PRO A 108 13.02 -2.12 30.48
C PRO A 108 12.66 -3.07 29.33
N PRO A 109 13.38 -3.02 28.19
CA PRO A 109 13.14 -3.93 27.08
C PRO A 109 13.42 -5.38 27.49
N ALA A 110 12.80 -6.33 26.78
CA ALA A 110 13.18 -7.73 26.91
C ALA A 110 14.65 -7.90 26.49
N PRO A 111 15.44 -8.74 27.19
CA PRO A 111 16.83 -8.99 26.83
C PRO A 111 16.91 -9.49 25.38
N ARG A 112 17.77 -8.85 24.59
CA ARG A 112 17.97 -9.20 23.19
C ARG A 112 18.69 -10.56 23.13
N PRO A 113 18.22 -11.54 22.33
CA PRO A 113 18.94 -12.80 22.16
C PRO A 113 20.34 -12.56 21.58
N GLU A 114 21.34 -13.29 22.08
CA GLU A 114 22.73 -13.19 21.60
C GLU A 114 22.79 -13.41 20.07
N GLY A 115 23.36 -12.44 19.36
CA GLY A 115 23.56 -12.51 17.90
C GLY A 115 22.49 -11.83 17.03
N ALA A 116 21.47 -11.18 17.60
CA ALA A 116 20.52 -10.38 16.82
C ALA A 116 21.20 -9.11 16.24
N ALA A 117 21.12 -8.94 14.92
CA ALA A 117 21.69 -7.78 14.23
C ALA A 117 20.98 -6.48 14.69
N PRO A 118 21.72 -5.39 14.95
CA PRO A 118 21.10 -4.10 15.25
C PRO A 118 20.25 -3.63 14.05
N PRO A 119 19.19 -2.84 14.30
CA PRO A 119 18.37 -2.31 13.22
C PRO A 119 19.24 -1.51 12.23
N PRO A 120 18.94 -1.57 10.93
CA PRO A 120 19.72 -0.88 9.91
C PRO A 120 19.72 0.63 10.19
N LYS A 121 20.91 1.23 10.30
CA LYS A 121 21.04 2.68 10.44
C LYS A 121 20.49 3.35 9.16
N PRO A 122 19.63 4.38 9.28
CA PRO A 122 19.14 5.08 8.11
C PRO A 122 20.31 5.67 7.33
N SER A 123 20.37 5.41 6.03
CA SER A 123 21.40 5.99 5.16
C SER A 123 21.09 7.48 4.91
N PRO A 124 22.07 8.39 5.07
CA PRO A 124 21.86 9.81 4.90
C PRO A 124 21.85 10.09 3.40
N THR A 125 20.66 10.04 2.79
CA THR A 125 20.51 10.49 1.42
C THR A 125 19.32 11.42 1.32
N VAL A 126 19.65 12.62 0.84
CA VAL A 126 18.78 13.67 0.30
C VAL A 126 18.16 14.60 1.35
N LEU A 127 18.89 15.66 1.69
CA LEU A 127 18.33 16.98 1.97
C LEU A 127 18.00 17.59 0.60
N SER A 128 16.72 17.75 0.26
CA SER A 128 16.30 18.60 -0.85
C SER A 128 15.82 19.93 -0.28
N ASP A 129 16.46 21.03 -0.69
CA ASP A 129 16.22 22.42 -0.26
C ASP A 129 14.86 22.99 -0.72
N VAL A 130 13.75 22.35 -0.37
CA VAL A 130 12.43 22.73 -0.91
C VAL A 130 11.41 22.82 0.24
N CYS A 131 11.55 23.87 1.06
CA CYS A 131 10.63 24.15 2.15
C CYS A 131 9.66 25.32 1.86
N CYS A 132 9.82 26.05 0.75
CA CYS A 132 9.04 27.27 0.50
C CYS A 132 8.58 27.49 -0.96
N THR A 133 8.50 26.45 -1.78
CA THR A 133 8.00 26.59 -3.15
C THR A 133 6.47 26.38 -3.15
N PRO A 134 5.66 27.30 -3.73
CA PRO A 134 4.24 27.05 -3.97
C PRO A 134 4.07 25.72 -4.69
N ALA A 135 2.98 24.99 -4.44
CA ALA A 135 2.79 23.61 -4.92
C ALA A 135 3.01 23.42 -6.44
N ASP A 136 2.89 24.51 -7.20
CA ASP A 136 3.00 24.55 -8.66
C ASP A 136 4.47 24.66 -9.18
N GLU A 137 5.43 24.93 -8.30
CA GLU A 137 6.85 25.15 -8.65
C GLU A 137 7.79 24.01 -8.18
N CYS A 138 7.27 22.93 -7.57
CA CYS A 138 8.04 21.73 -7.21
C CYS A 138 8.45 20.84 -8.42
N ALA A 139 8.38 21.35 -9.65
CA ALA A 139 8.89 20.65 -10.83
C ALA A 139 10.36 21.04 -11.09
N PRO A 140 11.30 20.09 -11.23
CA PRO A 140 12.70 20.45 -11.41
C PRO A 140 12.94 21.07 -12.81
N PRO A 141 13.64 22.22 -12.91
CA PRO A 141 14.06 22.75 -14.19
C PRO A 141 15.33 22.05 -14.68
N GLY A 142 15.23 21.39 -15.83
CA GLY A 142 16.35 21.12 -16.72
C GLY A 142 17.43 20.14 -16.24
N ALA A 143 17.23 18.85 -16.48
CA ALA A 143 18.33 17.92 -16.74
C ALA A 143 18.07 17.22 -18.07
N ALA A 144 18.45 17.89 -19.16
CA ALA A 144 18.58 17.28 -20.46
C ALA A 144 19.87 16.45 -20.49
N ALA A 145 19.75 15.11 -20.36
CA ALA A 145 20.62 14.14 -21.03
C ALA A 145 20.09 12.71 -20.83
N SER A 146 19.48 12.18 -21.90
CA SER A 146 19.44 10.77 -22.29
C SER A 146 19.13 9.72 -21.20
N ALA A 147 17.87 9.61 -20.83
CA ALA A 147 17.25 8.31 -20.52
C ALA A 147 15.77 8.42 -20.87
N ALA A 148 15.29 7.59 -21.79
CA ALA A 148 13.88 7.54 -22.15
C ALA A 148 13.04 7.30 -20.88
N ALA A 149 12.22 8.29 -20.52
CA ALA A 149 11.32 8.23 -19.38
C ALA A 149 10.31 7.07 -19.55
N PRO A 150 9.88 6.38 -18.46
CA PRO A 150 8.67 5.57 -18.52
C PRO A 150 7.50 6.52 -18.80
N GLY A 151 6.78 6.27 -19.90
CA GLY A 151 5.87 7.20 -20.55
C GLY A 151 4.99 8.04 -19.62
N SER A 152 4.99 9.34 -19.87
CA SER A 152 3.99 10.29 -19.39
C SER A 152 2.58 9.72 -19.58
N PHE A 153 1.74 9.77 -18.53
CA PHE A 153 0.30 9.51 -18.61
C PHE A 153 -0.34 10.53 -19.59
N GLN A 154 -0.37 10.20 -20.87
CA GLN A 154 -1.15 10.91 -21.89
C GLN A 154 -2.27 9.98 -22.34
N GLY A 155 -3.46 10.20 -21.81
CA GLY A 155 -4.65 9.47 -22.23
C GLY A 155 -5.85 9.95 -21.45
N GLY A 156 -7.00 10.02 -22.12
CA GLY A 156 -8.27 10.39 -21.52
C GLY A 156 -8.78 9.37 -20.48
N PRO A 157 -9.97 9.58 -19.91
CA PRO A 157 -10.58 8.64 -18.98
C PRO A 157 -10.71 7.24 -19.59
N VAL A 158 -10.41 6.20 -18.81
CA VAL A 158 -10.47 4.80 -19.24
C VAL A 158 -11.79 4.20 -18.77
N ALA A 159 -12.61 3.76 -19.72
CA ALA A 159 -13.87 3.07 -19.41
C ALA A 159 -13.59 1.60 -19.03
N ILE A 160 -14.10 1.14 -17.89
CA ILE A 160 -14.09 -0.25 -17.46
C ILE A 160 -15.38 -0.90 -17.95
N ARG A 161 -15.27 -1.91 -18.82
CA ARG A 161 -16.34 -2.82 -19.21
C ARG A 161 -16.09 -4.13 -18.50
N LEU A 162 -16.77 -4.31 -17.37
CA LEU A 162 -16.45 -5.33 -16.37
C LEU A 162 -17.24 -6.62 -16.61
N GLY A 163 -16.55 -7.76 -16.72
CA GLY A 163 -17.12 -9.09 -16.58
C GLY A 163 -16.83 -9.65 -15.19
N ILE A 164 -17.85 -10.13 -14.47
CA ILE A 164 -17.68 -10.85 -13.21
C ILE A 164 -18.18 -12.27 -13.39
N LEU A 165 -17.30 -13.24 -13.15
CA LEU A 165 -17.60 -14.66 -13.26
C LEU A 165 -17.45 -15.34 -11.90
N THR A 166 -18.57 -15.63 -11.26
CA THR A 166 -18.59 -16.42 -10.02
C THR A 166 -18.51 -17.90 -10.37
N VAL A 167 -17.49 -18.59 -9.86
CA VAL A 167 -17.26 -20.02 -10.04
C VAL A 167 -17.58 -20.72 -8.74
N SER A 168 -18.69 -21.46 -8.72
CA SER A 168 -19.13 -22.23 -7.56
C SER A 168 -20.23 -23.19 -7.98
N ASP A 169 -20.03 -24.50 -7.77
CA ASP A 169 -21.09 -25.51 -7.95
C ASP A 169 -22.36 -25.16 -7.16
N ARG A 170 -22.21 -24.79 -5.89
CA ARG A 170 -23.34 -24.52 -4.98
C ARG A 170 -24.16 -23.29 -5.39
N ALA A 171 -23.51 -22.16 -5.67
CA ALA A 171 -24.17 -20.98 -6.25
C ALA A 171 -24.83 -21.28 -7.60
N SER A 172 -24.17 -22.05 -8.48
CA SER A 172 -24.73 -22.42 -9.79
C SER A 172 -25.96 -23.32 -9.67
N ASN A 173 -26.03 -24.16 -8.64
CA ASN A 173 -27.15 -25.05 -8.37
C ASN A 173 -28.27 -24.35 -7.56
N GLY A 174 -28.07 -23.10 -7.14
CA GLY A 174 -29.03 -22.34 -6.32
C GLY A 174 -29.08 -22.77 -4.86
N GLU A 175 -28.08 -23.50 -4.35
CA GLU A 175 -27.99 -23.87 -2.93
C GLU A 175 -27.72 -22.66 -2.03
N TYR A 176 -27.04 -21.64 -2.56
CA TYR A 176 -26.94 -20.32 -1.95
C TYR A 176 -26.86 -19.22 -3.00
N ALA A 177 -27.18 -17.99 -2.59
CA ALA A 177 -27.02 -16.80 -3.41
C ALA A 177 -25.54 -16.44 -3.57
N ASP A 178 -25.16 -15.93 -4.74
CA ASP A 178 -23.82 -15.40 -4.97
C ASP A 178 -23.61 -14.08 -4.20
N GLU A 179 -22.77 -14.13 -3.17
CA GLU A 179 -22.36 -12.95 -2.39
C GLU A 179 -21.03 -12.35 -2.89
N SER A 180 -20.18 -13.16 -3.53
CA SER A 180 -18.85 -12.73 -3.95
C SER A 180 -18.90 -11.88 -5.21
N GLY A 181 -19.75 -12.22 -6.18
CA GLY A 181 -19.96 -11.42 -7.38
C GLY A 181 -20.38 -9.97 -7.08
N PRO A 182 -21.42 -9.75 -6.23
CA PRO A 182 -21.78 -8.41 -5.75
C PRO A 182 -20.64 -7.69 -5.02
N ALA A 183 -19.91 -8.37 -4.13
CA ALA A 183 -18.81 -7.76 -3.39
C ALA A 183 -17.66 -7.28 -4.31
N VAL A 184 -17.34 -8.05 -5.35
CA VAL A 184 -16.36 -7.66 -6.38
C VAL A 184 -16.85 -6.46 -7.17
N PHE A 185 -18.13 -6.44 -7.56
CA PHE A 185 -18.73 -5.31 -8.26
C PHE A 185 -18.63 -4.02 -7.45
N GLU A 186 -19.02 -4.06 -6.18
CA GLU A 186 -18.95 -2.90 -5.28
C GLU A 186 -17.52 -2.40 -5.09
N ALA A 187 -16.54 -3.31 -4.97
CA ALA A 187 -15.14 -2.95 -4.86
C ALA A 187 -14.62 -2.22 -6.11
N VAL A 188 -14.98 -2.70 -7.31
CA VAL A 188 -14.59 -2.04 -8.57
C VAL A 188 -15.34 -0.73 -8.77
N ALA A 189 -16.62 -0.66 -8.41
CA ALA A 189 -17.42 0.57 -8.50
C ALA A 189 -16.87 1.67 -7.57
N ARG A 190 -16.57 1.33 -6.32
CA ARG A 190 -15.91 2.23 -5.36
C ARG A 190 -14.56 2.69 -5.88
N MET A 191 -13.74 1.76 -6.37
CA MET A 191 -12.45 2.06 -6.96
C MET A 191 -12.58 3.05 -8.12
N ALA A 192 -13.54 2.85 -9.03
CA ALA A 192 -13.75 3.76 -10.15
C ALA A 192 -14.21 5.16 -9.69
N ALA A 193 -15.09 5.24 -8.68
CA ALA A 193 -15.58 6.50 -8.14
C ALA A 193 -14.49 7.31 -7.41
N GLU A 194 -13.59 6.64 -6.70
CA GLU A 194 -12.53 7.27 -5.90
C GLU A 194 -11.25 7.57 -6.71
N ASN A 195 -11.15 7.12 -7.97
CA ASN A 195 -9.90 7.18 -8.72
C ASN A 195 -9.68 8.57 -9.37
N PRO A 196 -8.65 9.33 -8.97
CA PRO A 196 -8.34 10.63 -9.58
C PRO A 196 -7.76 10.50 -11.01
N ARG A 197 -7.40 9.29 -11.46
CA ARG A 197 -6.80 9.00 -12.78
C ARG A 197 -7.84 8.64 -13.86
N GLY A 198 -9.12 8.93 -13.61
CA GLY A 198 -10.16 8.89 -14.64
C GLY A 198 -10.66 7.50 -15.03
N LEU A 199 -10.69 6.54 -14.10
CA LEU A 199 -11.46 5.30 -14.32
C LEU A 199 -12.95 5.65 -14.33
N LYS A 200 -13.67 5.13 -15.33
CA LYS A 200 -15.14 5.21 -15.37
C LYS A 200 -15.70 3.81 -15.54
N LEU A 201 -16.51 3.35 -14.60
CA LEU A 201 -17.21 2.08 -14.75
C LEU A 201 -18.39 2.26 -15.71
N ASP A 202 -18.41 1.49 -16.79
CA ASP A 202 -19.55 1.40 -17.70
C ASP A 202 -20.54 0.36 -17.16
N LEU A 203 -21.57 0.85 -16.49
CA LEU A 203 -22.62 0.01 -15.90
C LEU A 203 -23.42 -0.75 -16.95
N ALA A 204 -23.63 -0.17 -18.14
CA ALA A 204 -24.40 -0.81 -19.21
C ALA A 204 -23.61 -1.95 -19.87
N ALA A 205 -22.28 -1.84 -19.89
CA ALA A 205 -21.38 -2.88 -20.39
C ALA A 205 -20.89 -3.86 -19.31
N THR A 206 -21.44 -3.81 -18.08
CA THR A 206 -21.08 -4.75 -17.02
C THR A 206 -21.87 -6.05 -17.15
N SER A 207 -21.17 -7.19 -17.21
CA SER A 207 -21.75 -8.52 -17.28
C SER A 207 -21.44 -9.32 -16.02
N ARG A 208 -22.43 -10.06 -15.50
CA ARG A 208 -22.27 -10.94 -14.33
C ARG A 208 -22.83 -12.32 -14.65
N ARG A 209 -22.09 -13.37 -14.32
CA ARG A 209 -22.50 -14.75 -14.57
C ARG A 209 -22.00 -15.67 -13.45
N VAL A 210 -22.80 -16.68 -13.12
CA VAL A 210 -22.42 -17.76 -12.22
C VAL A 210 -22.26 -19.05 -13.04
N VAL A 211 -21.20 -19.81 -12.80
CA VAL A 211 -20.91 -21.09 -13.45
C VAL A 211 -20.46 -22.12 -12.40
N PRO A 212 -20.68 -23.42 -12.64
CA PRO A 212 -20.13 -24.46 -11.76
C PRO A 212 -18.61 -24.57 -11.92
N ASP A 213 -17.97 -25.33 -11.04
CA ASP A 213 -16.53 -25.63 -11.04
C ASP A 213 -16.18 -26.62 -12.17
N ASP A 214 -16.44 -26.21 -13.41
CA ASP A 214 -16.22 -26.97 -14.62
C ASP A 214 -15.31 -26.21 -15.58
N LYS A 215 -14.20 -26.85 -15.96
CA LYS A 215 -13.14 -26.21 -16.75
C LYS A 215 -13.66 -25.66 -18.09
N ALA A 216 -14.51 -26.41 -18.79
CA ALA A 216 -15.01 -26.01 -20.10
C ALA A 216 -16.00 -24.84 -19.99
N ARG A 217 -16.90 -24.87 -18.99
CA ARG A 217 -17.87 -23.79 -18.75
C ARG A 217 -17.18 -22.49 -18.33
N ILE A 218 -16.18 -22.57 -17.46
CA ILE A 218 -15.39 -21.38 -17.04
C ILE A 218 -14.66 -20.78 -18.24
N ALA A 219 -13.95 -21.61 -19.02
CA ALA A 219 -13.23 -21.18 -20.22
C ALA A 219 -14.16 -20.53 -21.25
N SER A 220 -15.31 -21.14 -21.55
CA SER A 220 -16.31 -20.59 -22.45
C SER A 220 -16.85 -19.26 -21.96
N ALA A 221 -17.18 -19.15 -20.66
CA ALA A 221 -17.70 -17.91 -20.09
C ALA A 221 -16.68 -16.76 -20.15
N ILE A 222 -15.40 -17.03 -19.86
CA ILE A 222 -14.33 -16.03 -20.02
C ILE A 222 -14.23 -15.61 -21.50
N ALA A 223 -14.17 -16.58 -22.42
CA ALA A 223 -14.06 -16.29 -23.85
C ALA A 223 -15.24 -15.45 -24.37
N GLU A 224 -16.48 -15.78 -23.98
CA GLU A 224 -17.67 -15.01 -24.32
C GLU A 224 -17.62 -13.58 -23.76
N MET A 225 -17.28 -13.41 -22.47
CA MET A 225 -17.18 -12.08 -21.86
C MET A 225 -16.16 -11.21 -22.60
N THR A 226 -15.00 -11.76 -22.94
CA THR A 226 -13.98 -11.05 -23.74
C THR A 226 -14.48 -10.70 -25.15
N ALA A 227 -15.20 -11.62 -25.81
CA ALA A 227 -15.75 -11.39 -27.16
C ALA A 227 -16.88 -10.35 -27.17
N THR A 228 -17.67 -10.25 -26.09
CA THR A 228 -18.71 -9.23 -25.92
C THR A 228 -18.18 -7.85 -25.54
N GLY A 229 -16.86 -7.68 -25.46
CA GLY A 229 -16.21 -6.38 -25.30
C GLY A 229 -15.84 -6.03 -23.85
N CYS A 230 -15.94 -6.95 -22.89
CA CYS A 230 -15.36 -6.72 -21.56
C CYS A 230 -13.85 -6.50 -21.71
N ASN A 231 -13.31 -5.43 -21.11
CA ASN A 231 -11.87 -5.19 -21.07
C ASN A 231 -11.23 -5.60 -19.73
N LEU A 232 -12.06 -5.94 -18.74
CA LEU A 232 -11.66 -6.52 -17.47
C LEU A 232 -12.60 -7.67 -17.14
N VAL A 233 -12.09 -8.89 -16.94
CA VAL A 233 -12.83 -10.04 -16.41
C VAL A 233 -12.23 -10.45 -15.08
N LEU A 234 -13.05 -10.44 -14.03
CA LEU A 234 -12.71 -10.88 -12.69
C LEU A 234 -13.48 -12.16 -12.39
N THR A 235 -12.76 -13.26 -12.15
CA THR A 235 -13.41 -14.48 -11.65
C THR A 235 -13.35 -14.52 -10.12
N THR A 236 -14.31 -15.14 -9.46
CA THR A 236 -14.25 -15.38 -8.01
C THR A 236 -14.63 -16.83 -7.71
N GLY A 237 -13.76 -17.54 -6.99
CA GLY A 237 -13.95 -18.96 -6.65
C GLY A 237 -13.15 -19.93 -7.52
N GLY A 238 -13.06 -21.18 -7.07
CA GLY A 238 -12.35 -22.27 -7.75
C GLY A 238 -10.83 -22.12 -7.85
N THR A 239 -10.20 -21.32 -6.98
CA THR A 239 -8.74 -21.01 -6.99
C THR A 239 -7.94 -21.68 -5.88
N GLY A 240 -8.57 -22.43 -4.97
CA GLY A 240 -7.90 -23.11 -3.86
C GLY A 240 -7.24 -24.44 -4.25
N CYS A 241 -6.97 -25.29 -3.26
CA CYS A 241 -6.38 -26.62 -3.46
C CYS A 241 -7.42 -27.76 -3.50
N ALA A 242 -8.72 -27.47 -3.52
CA ALA A 242 -9.73 -28.51 -3.55
C ALA A 242 -9.74 -29.23 -4.91
N PRO A 243 -10.11 -30.52 -4.99
CA PRO A 243 -10.10 -31.27 -6.25
C PRO A 243 -10.97 -30.67 -7.37
N ARG A 244 -11.99 -29.90 -7.00
CA ARG A 244 -12.88 -29.21 -7.94
C ARG A 244 -12.43 -27.79 -8.29
N ASP A 245 -11.45 -27.23 -7.58
CA ASP A 245 -10.91 -25.91 -7.90
C ASP A 245 -10.15 -25.98 -9.24
N VAL A 246 -10.78 -25.55 -10.33
CA VAL A 246 -10.22 -25.64 -11.70
C VAL A 246 -10.19 -24.30 -12.44
N THR A 247 -10.50 -23.19 -11.74
CA THR A 247 -10.53 -21.85 -12.32
C THR A 247 -9.18 -21.42 -12.91
N PRO A 248 -8.02 -21.64 -12.26
CA PRO A 248 -6.73 -21.30 -12.85
C PRO A 248 -6.45 -22.06 -14.14
N GLU A 249 -6.75 -23.36 -14.19
CA GLU A 249 -6.54 -24.22 -15.35
C GLU A 249 -7.46 -23.83 -16.53
N ALA A 250 -8.72 -23.46 -16.23
CA ALA A 250 -9.66 -22.95 -17.22
C ALA A 250 -9.19 -21.60 -17.77
N THR A 251 -8.78 -20.70 -16.89
CA THR A 251 -8.26 -19.37 -17.25
C THR A 251 -7.01 -19.51 -18.12
N ALA A 252 -6.06 -20.37 -17.74
CA ALA A 252 -4.82 -20.57 -18.48
C ALA A 252 -5.08 -21.03 -19.92
N SER A 253 -6.12 -21.86 -20.12
CA SER A 253 -6.46 -22.40 -21.44
C SER A 253 -6.96 -21.35 -22.44
N VAL A 254 -7.41 -20.18 -21.97
CA VAL A 254 -7.95 -19.11 -22.82
C VAL A 254 -7.08 -17.85 -22.88
N LEU A 255 -6.05 -17.75 -22.02
CA LEU A 255 -5.13 -16.61 -22.02
C LEU A 255 -4.14 -16.68 -23.19
N HIS A 256 -3.87 -15.54 -23.80
CA HIS A 256 -2.83 -15.38 -24.83
C HIS A 256 -1.47 -15.04 -24.22
N LYS A 257 -1.47 -14.34 -23.08
CA LYS A 257 -0.25 -13.92 -22.37
C LYS A 257 -0.50 -13.91 -20.87
N LEU A 258 0.44 -14.44 -20.08
CA LEU A 258 0.37 -14.38 -18.62
C LEU A 258 0.86 -13.03 -18.10
N ALA A 259 0.27 -12.57 -16.99
CA ALA A 259 0.65 -11.38 -16.24
C ALA A 259 0.93 -11.73 -14.76
N PRO A 260 1.96 -12.55 -14.46
CA PRO A 260 2.18 -13.11 -13.13
C PRO A 260 2.43 -12.05 -12.04
N GLY A 261 2.96 -10.86 -12.42
CA GLY A 261 3.18 -9.76 -11.48
C GLY A 261 1.91 -9.27 -10.77
N ILE A 262 0.75 -9.38 -11.42
CA ILE A 262 -0.55 -9.02 -10.81
C ILE A 262 -0.86 -9.98 -9.65
N VAL A 263 -0.71 -11.28 -9.89
CA VAL A 263 -0.93 -12.32 -8.88
C VAL A 263 0.05 -12.15 -7.73
N HIS A 264 1.33 -11.92 -8.01
CA HIS A 264 2.33 -11.70 -6.96
C HIS A 264 1.99 -10.51 -6.08
N ALA A 265 1.54 -9.39 -6.67
CA ALA A 265 1.15 -8.21 -5.91
C ALA A 265 -0.07 -8.47 -5.02
N MET A 266 -1.10 -9.12 -5.57
CA MET A 266 -2.31 -9.50 -4.84
C MET A 266 -2.00 -10.45 -3.67
N THR A 267 -1.26 -11.54 -3.94
CA THR A 267 -0.88 -12.52 -2.93
C THR A 267 0.00 -11.90 -1.85
N SER A 268 0.97 -11.05 -2.21
CA SER A 268 1.83 -10.37 -1.24
C SER A 268 1.04 -9.46 -0.30
N GLN A 269 -0.02 -8.79 -0.77
CA GLN A 269 -0.88 -7.98 0.08
C GLN A 269 -1.79 -8.83 0.98
N ALA A 270 -2.34 -9.92 0.43
CA ALA A 270 -3.21 -10.82 1.18
C ALA A 270 -2.46 -11.53 2.33
N LEU A 271 -1.21 -11.93 2.10
CA LEU A 271 -0.37 -12.62 3.10
C LEU A 271 -0.08 -11.78 4.35
N ALA A 272 -0.22 -10.45 4.28
CA ALA A 272 -0.03 -9.59 5.45
C ALA A 272 -1.08 -9.82 6.56
N HIS A 273 -2.23 -10.40 6.23
CA HIS A 273 -3.35 -10.57 7.17
C HIS A 273 -4.06 -11.93 7.08
N GLU A 274 -3.82 -12.72 6.02
CA GLU A 274 -4.36 -14.08 5.88
C GLU A 274 -3.25 -15.04 5.41
N PRO A 275 -2.64 -15.81 6.33
CA PRO A 275 -1.56 -16.75 6.00
C PRO A 275 -1.97 -17.80 4.95
N HIS A 276 -3.24 -18.21 4.92
CA HIS A 276 -3.73 -19.20 3.95
C HIS A 276 -3.84 -18.65 2.53
N ALA A 277 -3.64 -17.34 2.31
CA ALA A 277 -3.56 -16.75 0.97
C ALA A 277 -2.46 -17.39 0.11
N ALA A 278 -1.42 -17.98 0.74
CA ALA A 278 -0.37 -18.75 0.07
C ALA A 278 -0.90 -19.95 -0.73
N LEU A 279 -2.08 -20.47 -0.40
CA LEU A 279 -2.68 -21.64 -1.05
C LEU A 279 -3.48 -21.27 -2.31
N SER A 280 -3.67 -19.98 -2.58
CA SER A 280 -4.36 -19.52 -3.80
C SER A 280 -3.50 -19.81 -5.03
N ARG A 281 -4.09 -20.48 -6.02
CA ARG A 281 -3.49 -20.77 -7.33
C ARG A 281 -3.98 -19.83 -8.43
N GLY A 282 -4.70 -18.75 -8.07
CA GLY A 282 -5.25 -17.81 -9.04
C GLY A 282 -4.19 -17.28 -10.00
N ILE A 283 -4.54 -17.14 -11.28
CA ILE A 283 -3.67 -16.55 -12.29
C ILE A 283 -4.25 -15.25 -12.85
N ALA A 284 -3.41 -14.48 -13.52
CA ALA A 284 -3.80 -13.28 -14.25
C ALA A 284 -3.13 -13.26 -15.62
N GLY A 285 -3.78 -12.67 -16.60
CA GLY A 285 -3.23 -12.50 -17.92
C GLY A 285 -4.16 -11.80 -18.88
N ILE A 286 -3.76 -11.81 -20.15
CA ILE A 286 -4.41 -11.08 -21.22
C ILE A 286 -4.98 -12.07 -22.22
N ARG A 287 -6.24 -11.86 -22.59
CA ARG A 287 -6.93 -12.50 -23.70
C ARG A 287 -7.48 -11.40 -24.59
N ASP A 288 -7.13 -11.40 -25.87
CA ASP A 288 -7.48 -10.34 -26.81
C ASP A 288 -7.14 -8.94 -26.25
N ARG A 289 -8.15 -8.06 -26.14
CA ARG A 289 -8.08 -6.74 -25.50
C ARG A 289 -8.75 -6.73 -24.13
N CYS A 290 -8.60 -7.83 -23.37
CA CYS A 290 -9.16 -7.99 -22.04
C CYS A 290 -8.12 -8.50 -21.03
N MET A 291 -8.10 -7.88 -19.86
CA MET A 291 -7.37 -8.39 -18.69
C MET A 291 -8.26 -9.37 -17.93
N VAL A 292 -7.79 -10.59 -17.70
CA VAL A 292 -8.50 -11.64 -16.94
C VAL A 292 -7.72 -11.92 -15.65
N ILE A 293 -8.39 -11.87 -14.50
CA ILE A 293 -7.76 -12.02 -13.18
C ILE A 293 -8.63 -12.94 -12.31
N ASN A 294 -8.01 -13.95 -11.70
CA ASN A 294 -8.69 -14.82 -10.75
C ASN A 294 -8.61 -14.26 -9.33
N LEU A 295 -9.76 -14.16 -8.66
CA LEU A 295 -9.89 -13.74 -7.27
C LEU A 295 -10.27 -14.94 -6.38
N PRO A 296 -10.00 -14.86 -5.06
CA PRO A 296 -10.50 -15.84 -4.10
C PRO A 296 -12.03 -15.95 -4.09
N GLY A 297 -12.56 -17.05 -3.55
CA GLY A 297 -14.01 -17.32 -3.52
C GLY A 297 -14.78 -16.70 -2.37
N ARG A 298 -14.13 -16.25 -1.28
CA ARG A 298 -14.80 -15.60 -0.14
C ARG A 298 -15.09 -14.13 -0.47
N PRO A 299 -16.30 -13.58 -0.19
CA PRO A 299 -16.68 -12.24 -0.62
C PRO A 299 -15.70 -11.14 -0.20
N ARG A 300 -15.29 -11.13 1.07
CA ARG A 300 -14.32 -10.17 1.60
C ARG A 300 -12.95 -10.29 0.91
N ALA A 301 -12.43 -11.51 0.81
CA ALA A 301 -11.14 -11.75 0.16
C ALA A 301 -11.16 -11.36 -1.32
N ALA A 302 -12.27 -11.61 -2.03
CA ALA A 302 -12.44 -11.21 -3.42
C ALA A 302 -12.47 -9.68 -3.57
N ALA A 303 -13.21 -8.97 -2.71
CA ALA A 303 -13.30 -7.51 -2.71
C ALA A 303 -11.95 -6.83 -2.36
N ASP A 304 -11.24 -7.35 -1.37
CA ASP A 304 -9.92 -6.83 -0.96
C ASP A 304 -8.89 -7.03 -2.09
N ASN A 305 -8.88 -8.21 -2.73
CA ASN A 305 -8.00 -8.50 -3.87
C ASN A 305 -8.38 -7.69 -5.12
N ALA A 306 -9.66 -7.44 -5.37
CA ALA A 306 -10.08 -6.53 -6.44
C ALA A 306 -9.58 -5.10 -6.17
N SER A 307 -9.69 -4.63 -4.92
CA SER A 307 -9.22 -3.30 -4.51
C SER A 307 -7.70 -3.14 -4.69
N ALA A 308 -6.92 -4.21 -4.47
CA ALA A 308 -5.47 -4.25 -4.69
C ALA A 308 -5.04 -3.92 -6.13
N LEU A 309 -5.93 -4.06 -7.12
CA LEU A 309 -5.65 -3.78 -8.52
C LEU A 309 -5.61 -2.29 -8.86
N ALA A 310 -6.16 -1.43 -7.99
CA ALA A 310 -6.32 0.00 -8.25
C ALA A 310 -5.05 0.73 -8.76
N PRO A 311 -3.84 0.46 -8.22
CA PRO A 311 -2.64 1.17 -8.66
C PRO A 311 -2.23 0.88 -10.11
N VAL A 312 -2.57 -0.31 -10.64
CA VAL A 312 -2.12 -0.81 -11.94
C VAL A 312 -3.22 -0.80 -13.00
N LEU A 313 -4.49 -0.80 -12.59
CA LEU A 313 -5.62 -1.09 -13.47
C LEU A 313 -5.74 -0.13 -14.66
N VAL A 314 -5.58 1.19 -14.44
CA VAL A 314 -5.64 2.18 -15.52
C VAL A 314 -4.60 1.91 -16.60
N HIS A 315 -3.36 1.68 -16.19
CA HIS A 315 -2.25 1.45 -17.11
C HIS A 315 -2.40 0.12 -17.83
N ALA A 316 -2.79 -0.93 -17.10
CA ALA A 316 -3.07 -2.24 -17.66
C ALA A 316 -4.16 -2.19 -18.73
N LEU A 317 -5.29 -1.52 -18.45
CA LEU A 317 -6.41 -1.44 -19.39
C LEU A 317 -6.07 -0.63 -20.66
N ARG A 318 -5.23 0.40 -20.57
CA ARG A 318 -4.73 1.13 -21.75
C ARG A 318 -3.85 0.26 -22.62
N GLN A 319 -2.83 -0.36 -22.02
CA GLN A 319 -1.91 -1.26 -22.74
C GLN A 319 -2.65 -2.40 -23.42
N VAL A 320 -3.67 -2.96 -22.76
CA VAL A 320 -4.48 -4.05 -23.30
C VAL A 320 -5.44 -3.56 -24.39
N SER A 321 -5.88 -2.30 -24.33
CA SER A 321 -6.70 -1.68 -25.39
C SER A 321 -5.88 -1.28 -26.63
N GLY A 322 -4.56 -1.19 -26.49
CA GLY A 322 -3.64 -0.77 -27.55
C GLY A 322 -3.31 0.73 -27.53
N ASP A 323 -3.60 1.42 -26.42
CA ASP A 323 -3.34 2.84 -26.18
C ASP A 323 -2.04 3.06 -25.39
#